data_AF-A0A831TBR2-F1
#
_entry.id   AF-A0A831TBR2-F1
#
_cell.length_a   1.000
_cell.length_b   1.000
_cell.length_c   1.000
_cell.angle_alpha   90.00
_cell.angle_beta   90.00
_cell.angle_gamma   90.00
#
_symmetry.space_group_name_H-M   'P 1'
#
loop_
_entity.id
_entity.type
_entity.pdbx_description
1 polymer ?
#
loop_
_entity_poly.entity_id
_entity_poly.type
_entity_poly.pdbx_seq_one_letter_code
_entity_poly.pdbx_strand_id
1 'polypeptide(L)'
;MSRKSAVVAFKVESELADILNELPNKSAFIRKAIVAQLNMACPLCNGSGVLPKGLRDHYAALLPKLNSRSCDSCGDKVTVHAPDPGELAPEDRARLEQFFHGGPIYCDDCYEKAPPCDDCGWHITPEQAKKHQRTAHHT
;
A
#
# COMPACT_ATOMS: atom_id res chain seq x y z
N MET A 1 -21.18 -8.96 -2.01
CA MET A 1 -21.51 -10.41 -2.00
C MET A 1 -20.74 -11.08 -0.86
N SER A 2 -21.43 -11.66 0.12
CA SER A 2 -20.79 -12.40 1.22
C SER A 2 -20.09 -13.64 0.65
N ARG A 3 -18.76 -13.75 0.81
CA ARG A 3 -18.01 -14.94 0.36
C ARG A 3 -18.46 -16.12 1.20
N LYS A 4 -18.98 -17.16 0.56
CA LYS A 4 -19.31 -18.43 1.24
C LYS A 4 -18.04 -18.99 1.88
N SER A 5 -18.04 -19.10 3.21
CA SER A 5 -16.94 -19.75 3.95
C SER A 5 -17.10 -21.26 3.88
N ALA A 6 -16.06 -21.96 3.44
CA ALA A 6 -15.98 -23.42 3.52
C ALA A 6 -15.10 -23.81 4.72
N VAL A 7 -15.53 -24.82 5.46
CA VAL A 7 -14.73 -25.41 6.54
C VAL A 7 -13.90 -26.54 5.95
N VAL A 8 -12.59 -26.49 6.16
CA VAL A 8 -11.64 -27.54 5.77
C VAL A 8 -10.97 -28.04 7.03
N ALA A 9 -11.07 -29.35 7.29
CA ALA A 9 -10.34 -30.01 8.37
C ALA A 9 -9.11 -30.71 7.78
N PHE A 10 -7.96 -30.56 8.44
CA PHE A 10 -6.74 -31.28 8.07
C PHE A 10 -6.14 -31.89 9.33
N LYS A 11 -5.61 -33.10 9.19
CA LYS A 11 -4.97 -33.83 10.28
C LYS A 11 -3.51 -33.38 10.38
N VAL A 12 -3.03 -33.19 11.60
CA VAL A 12 -1.65 -32.81 11.92
C VAL A 12 -1.15 -33.61 13.11
N GLU A 13 0.15 -33.60 13.32
CA GLU A 13 0.77 -34.18 14.51
C GLU A 13 0.44 -33.35 15.76
N SER A 14 0.40 -34.01 16.91
CA SER A 14 -0.02 -33.41 18.19
C SER A 14 0.80 -32.17 18.56
N GLU A 15 2.12 -32.22 18.34
CA GLU A 15 3.02 -31.10 18.62
C GLU A 15 2.66 -29.85 17.80
N LEU A 16 2.33 -30.02 16.51
CA LEU A 16 1.90 -28.90 15.67
C LEU A 16 0.52 -28.37 16.09
N ALA A 17 -0.37 -29.25 16.53
CA ALA A 17 -1.69 -28.84 17.05
C ALA A 17 -1.53 -27.95 18.28
N ASP A 18 -0.62 -28.30 19.20
CA ASP A 18 -0.35 -27.53 20.41
C ASP A 18 0.21 -26.14 20.08
N ILE A 19 1.18 -26.05 19.16
CA ILE A 19 1.71 -24.75 18.68
C ILE A 19 0.60 -23.90 18.04
N LEU A 20 -0.23 -24.50 17.18
CA LEU A 20 -1.35 -23.78 16.57
C LEU A 20 -2.38 -23.34 17.61
N ASN A 21 -2.51 -24.05 18.74
CA ASN A 21 -3.44 -23.72 19.80
C ASN A 21 -3.05 -22.47 20.60
N GLU A 22 -1.77 -22.11 20.63
CA GLU A 22 -1.26 -20.91 21.30
C GLU A 22 -1.50 -19.62 20.49
N LEU A 23 -1.81 -19.73 19.20
CA LEU A 23 -2.00 -18.56 18.34
C LEU A 23 -3.33 -17.84 18.63
N PRO A 24 -3.33 -16.50 18.71
CA PRO A 24 -4.54 -15.71 18.96
C PRO A 24 -5.60 -15.86 17.87
N ASN A 25 -5.20 -16.18 16.62
CA ASN A 25 -6.12 -16.47 15.53
C ASN A 25 -5.53 -17.50 14.55
N LYS A 26 -5.83 -18.77 14.79
CA LYS A 26 -5.37 -19.94 14.02
C LYS A 26 -5.75 -19.83 12.54
N SER A 27 -7.01 -19.48 12.27
CA SER A 27 -7.53 -19.38 10.91
C SER A 27 -6.84 -18.27 10.12
N ALA A 28 -6.53 -17.13 10.74
CA ALA A 28 -5.81 -16.05 10.09
C ALA A 28 -4.36 -16.45 9.75
N PHE A 29 -3.67 -17.11 10.69
CA PHE A 29 -2.33 -17.64 10.47
C PHE A 29 -2.29 -18.67 9.34
N ILE A 30 -3.13 -19.70 9.40
CA ILE A 30 -3.19 -20.77 8.40
C ILE A 30 -3.53 -20.20 7.01
N ARG A 31 -4.48 -19.26 6.93
CA ARG A 31 -4.82 -18.61 5.65
C ARG A 31 -3.63 -17.86 5.06
N LYS A 32 -2.90 -17.08 5.87
CA LYS A 32 -1.70 -16.36 5.44
C LYS A 32 -0.61 -17.33 4.97
N ALA A 33 -0.36 -18.39 5.73
CA ALA A 33 0.63 -19.41 5.40
C ALA A 33 0.32 -20.11 4.07
N ILE A 34 -0.94 -20.53 3.84
CA ILE A 34 -1.37 -21.15 2.59
C ILE A 34 -1.22 -20.16 1.42
N VAL A 35 -1.65 -18.92 1.58
CA VAL A 35 -1.55 -17.88 0.54
C VAL A 35 -0.09 -17.60 0.17
N ALA A 36 0.79 -17.51 1.17
CA ALA A 36 2.22 -17.32 0.99
C ALA A 36 2.85 -18.51 0.26
N GLN A 37 2.54 -19.73 0.70
CA GLN A 37 3.07 -20.97 0.11
C GLN A 37 2.61 -21.18 -1.33
N LEU A 38 1.38 -20.79 -1.66
CA LEU A 38 0.85 -20.84 -3.02
C LEU A 38 1.35 -19.70 -3.91
N ASN A 39 2.19 -18.81 -3.37
CA ASN A 39 2.74 -17.67 -4.08
C ASN A 39 1.60 -16.83 -4.72
N MET A 40 0.56 -16.58 -3.91
CA MET A 40 -0.61 -15.77 -4.27
C MET A 40 -0.75 -14.52 -3.41
N ALA A 41 0.20 -14.27 -2.50
CA ALA A 41 0.23 -13.07 -1.69
C ALA A 41 0.36 -11.82 -2.58
N CYS A 42 -0.51 -10.83 -2.39
CA CYS A 42 -0.41 -9.60 -3.14
C CYS A 42 0.84 -8.80 -2.73
N PRO A 43 1.75 -8.46 -3.68
CA PRO A 43 3.02 -7.81 -3.37
C PRO A 43 2.86 -6.32 -3.01
N LEU A 44 1.67 -5.73 -3.23
CA LEU A 44 1.36 -4.34 -2.86
C LEU A 44 0.92 -4.17 -1.41
N CYS A 45 0.27 -5.19 -0.86
CA CYS A 45 -0.37 -5.12 0.46
C CYS A 45 0.15 -6.21 1.42
N ASN A 46 1.35 -6.71 1.10
CA ASN A 46 2.09 -7.73 1.85
C ASN A 46 1.23 -8.93 2.28
N GLY A 47 0.43 -9.46 1.35
CA GLY A 47 -0.38 -10.67 1.59
C GLY A 47 -1.68 -10.47 2.37
N SER A 48 -2.09 -9.23 2.69
CA SER A 48 -3.46 -8.97 3.17
C SER A 48 -4.52 -9.25 2.08
N GLY A 49 -4.15 -9.06 0.81
CA GLY A 49 -4.88 -9.45 -0.38
C GLY A 49 -4.25 -10.66 -1.09
N VAL A 50 -5.03 -11.28 -1.97
CA VAL A 50 -4.62 -12.41 -2.82
C VAL A 50 -4.71 -12.05 -4.29
N LEU A 51 -3.70 -12.46 -5.07
CA LEU A 51 -3.63 -12.30 -6.52
C LEU A 51 -3.34 -13.66 -7.18
N PRO A 52 -3.98 -13.98 -8.32
CA PRO A 52 -3.59 -15.15 -9.11
C PRO A 52 -2.10 -15.12 -9.43
N LYS A 53 -1.43 -16.27 -9.41
CA LYS A 53 0.04 -16.38 -9.55
C LYS A 53 0.59 -15.58 -10.73
N GLY A 54 -0.02 -15.69 -11.91
CA GLY A 54 0.45 -14.98 -13.11
C GLY A 54 0.38 -13.45 -12.97
N LEU A 55 -0.66 -12.94 -12.31
CA LEU A 55 -0.81 -11.51 -12.05
C LEU A 55 0.15 -11.03 -10.96
N ARG A 56 0.38 -11.86 -9.92
CA ARG A 56 1.40 -11.61 -8.91
C ARG A 56 2.79 -11.53 -9.53
N ASP A 57 3.17 -12.51 -10.34
CA ASP A 57 4.45 -12.57 -11.06
C ASP A 57 4.65 -11.32 -11.92
N HIS A 58 3.61 -10.93 -12.67
CA HIS A 58 3.63 -9.74 -13.52
C HIS A 58 3.88 -8.45 -12.71
N TYR A 59 3.09 -8.20 -11.67
CA TYR A 59 3.26 -6.99 -10.87
C TYR A 59 4.55 -6.99 -10.05
N ALA A 60 4.95 -8.12 -9.47
CA ALA A 60 6.20 -8.22 -8.70
C ALA A 60 7.43 -7.78 -9.51
N ALA A 61 7.45 -8.04 -10.82
CA ALA A 61 8.54 -7.58 -11.70
C ALA A 61 8.48 -6.08 -12.04
N LEU A 62 7.30 -5.46 -11.92
CA LEU A 62 7.09 -4.04 -12.22
C LEU A 62 7.31 -3.15 -10.99
N LEU A 63 6.96 -3.62 -9.79
CA LEU A 63 7.01 -2.81 -8.58
C LEU A 63 8.37 -2.17 -8.31
N PRO A 64 9.52 -2.87 -8.41
CA PRO A 64 10.82 -2.25 -8.22
C PRO A 64 11.11 -1.12 -9.22
N LYS A 65 10.55 -1.20 -10.43
CA LYS A 65 10.71 -0.21 -11.50
C LYS A 65 9.79 1.00 -11.31
N LEU A 66 8.65 0.77 -10.66
CA LEU A 66 7.63 1.80 -10.40
C LEU A 66 7.77 2.42 -9.00
N ASN A 67 8.75 1.97 -8.21
CA ASN A 67 8.94 2.40 -6.83
C ASN A 67 9.52 3.81 -6.67
N SER A 68 9.70 4.57 -7.74
CA SER A 68 10.22 5.92 -7.61
C SER A 68 9.56 6.90 -8.55
N ARG A 69 9.33 8.11 -8.05
CA ARG A 69 8.87 9.27 -8.80
C ARG A 69 9.75 10.47 -8.50
N SER A 70 9.74 11.45 -9.39
CA SER A 70 10.34 12.75 -9.09
C SER A 70 9.33 13.57 -8.29
N CYS A 71 9.81 14.28 -7.27
CA CYS A 71 9.04 15.28 -6.55
C CYS A 71 8.53 16.33 -7.54
N ASP A 72 7.23 16.63 -7.48
CA ASP A 72 6.58 17.60 -8.38
C ASP A 72 6.99 19.06 -8.11
N SER A 73 7.78 19.31 -7.06
CA SER A 73 8.32 20.64 -6.71
C SER A 73 9.81 20.76 -7.03
N CYS A 74 10.68 19.96 -6.41
CA CYS A 74 12.14 20.06 -6.57
C CYS A 74 12.74 19.10 -7.61
N GLY A 75 12.00 18.07 -8.03
CA GLY A 75 12.49 17.04 -8.97
C GLY A 75 13.24 15.88 -8.32
N ASP A 76 13.56 15.94 -7.02
CA ASP A 76 14.28 14.89 -6.30
C ASP A 76 13.55 13.55 -6.35
N LYS A 77 14.32 12.46 -6.30
CA LYS A 77 13.78 11.11 -6.39
C LYS A 77 13.13 10.69 -5.07
N VAL A 78 11.83 10.44 -5.12
CA VAL A 78 10.97 10.03 -4.00
C VAL A 78 10.56 8.58 -4.18
N THR A 79 10.68 7.79 -3.13
CA THR A 79 10.15 6.42 -3.08
C THR A 79 8.64 6.47 -2.86
N VAL A 80 7.86 5.80 -3.72
CA VAL A 80 6.39 5.84 -3.69
C VAL A 80 5.75 4.56 -3.18
N HIS A 81 6.50 3.47 -3.03
CA HIS A 81 6.04 2.22 -2.44
C HIS A 81 7.05 1.75 -1.39
N ALA A 82 6.65 1.64 -0.13
CA ALA A 82 7.48 0.88 0.81
C ALA A 82 7.42 -0.61 0.45
N PRO A 83 8.55 -1.33 0.50
CA PRO A 83 8.56 -2.78 0.40
C PRO A 83 7.72 -3.44 1.51
N ASP A 84 7.65 -2.80 2.69
CA ASP A 84 6.87 -3.26 3.83
C ASP A 84 5.89 -2.17 4.34
N PRO A 85 4.58 -2.46 4.45
CA PRO A 85 3.59 -1.55 5.05
C PRO A 85 3.93 -1.12 6.50
N GLY A 86 4.75 -1.88 7.21
CA GLY A 86 5.21 -1.58 8.57
C GLY A 86 6.39 -0.61 8.65
N GLU A 87 7.03 -0.29 7.51
CA GLU A 87 8.23 0.56 7.45
C GLU A 87 7.93 1.99 6.98
N LEU A 88 6.68 2.30 6.60
CA LEU A 88 6.31 3.68 6.27
C LEU A 88 6.29 4.53 7.54
N ALA A 89 7.15 5.54 7.59
CA ALA A 89 7.10 6.53 8.64
C ALA A 89 5.71 7.19 8.63
N PRO A 90 5.11 7.53 9.80
CA PRO A 90 3.78 8.13 9.86
C PRO A 90 3.67 9.41 8.99
N GLU A 91 4.76 10.15 8.89
CA GLU A 91 4.98 11.35 8.08
C GLU A 91 4.83 11.06 6.57
N ASP A 92 5.26 9.88 6.10
CA ASP A 92 5.12 9.49 4.69
C ASP A 92 3.67 9.20 4.28
N ARG A 93 2.80 8.85 5.24
CA ARG A 93 1.45 8.38 4.93
C ARG A 93 0.61 9.45 4.25
N ALA A 94 0.60 10.67 4.78
CA ALA A 94 -0.25 11.73 4.25
C ALA A 94 0.15 12.14 2.82
N ARG A 95 1.47 12.29 2.56
CA ARG A 95 1.97 12.65 1.23
C ARG A 95 1.77 11.54 0.20
N LEU A 96 1.93 10.27 0.60
CA LEU A 96 1.70 9.13 -0.28
C LEU A 96 0.21 8.92 -0.55
N GLU A 97 -0.66 9.09 0.45
CA GLU A 97 -2.11 9.05 0.28
C GLU A 97 -2.58 10.10 -0.73
N GLN A 98 -2.11 11.35 -0.61
CA GLN A 98 -2.39 12.40 -1.59
C GLN A 98 -2.02 11.96 -3.02
N PHE A 99 -0.80 11.43 -3.20
CA PHE A 99 -0.36 10.94 -4.51
C PHE A 99 -1.23 9.80 -5.04
N PHE A 100 -1.57 8.81 -4.20
CA PHE A 100 -2.42 7.69 -4.61
C PHE A 100 -3.86 8.11 -4.92
N HIS A 101 -4.34 9.20 -4.34
CA HIS A 101 -5.62 9.82 -4.68
C HIS A 101 -5.55 10.75 -5.90
N GLY A 102 -4.42 10.80 -6.61
CA GLY A 102 -4.24 11.55 -7.86
C GLY A 102 -3.72 12.96 -7.67
N GLY A 103 -3.33 13.35 -6.46
CA GLY A 103 -2.64 14.60 -6.17
C GLY A 103 -1.15 14.55 -6.53
N PRO A 104 -0.42 15.67 -6.38
CA PRO A 104 1.02 15.71 -6.62
C PRO A 104 1.78 14.91 -5.55
N ILE A 105 2.94 14.37 -5.93
CA ILE A 105 3.89 13.73 -5.02
C ILE A 105 5.01 14.70 -4.67
N TYR A 106 5.27 14.86 -3.37
CA TYR A 106 6.39 15.65 -2.87
C TYR A 106 7.35 14.79 -2.03
N CYS A 107 8.60 15.22 -1.97
CA CYS A 107 9.52 14.79 -0.91
C CYS A 107 9.10 15.42 0.43
N ASP A 108 9.65 14.91 1.54
CA ASP A 108 9.27 15.33 2.89
C ASP A 108 9.41 16.84 3.07
N ASP A 109 10.57 17.40 2.72
CA ASP A 109 10.85 18.84 2.81
C ASP A 109 9.89 19.72 2.00
N CYS A 110 9.50 19.28 0.80
CA CYS A 110 8.58 20.05 -0.06
C CYS A 110 7.14 19.93 0.44
N TYR A 111 6.76 18.77 0.97
CA TYR A 111 5.42 18.54 1.51
C TYR A 111 5.16 19.43 2.72
N GLU A 112 6.11 19.52 3.66
CA GLU A 112 5.99 20.39 4.84
C GLU A 112 5.89 21.88 4.51
N LYS A 113 6.57 22.33 3.44
CA LYS A 113 6.56 23.73 3.01
C LYS A 113 5.33 24.10 2.18
N ALA A 114 4.71 23.11 1.53
CA ALA A 114 3.54 23.34 0.70
C ALA A 114 2.30 23.56 1.58
N PRO A 115 1.60 24.71 1.47
CA PRO A 115 0.39 24.93 2.23
C PRO A 115 -0.74 23.97 1.77
N PRO A 116 -1.62 23.54 2.68
CA PRO A 116 -2.81 22.79 2.30
C PRO A 116 -3.78 23.69 1.53
N CYS A 117 -4.43 23.14 0.51
CA CYS A 117 -5.51 23.78 -0.22
C CYS A 117 -6.76 23.88 0.68
N ASP A 118 -7.40 25.04 0.72
CA ASP A 118 -8.58 25.28 1.56
C ASP A 118 -9.80 24.41 1.17
N ASP A 119 -9.88 23.94 -0.08
CA ASP A 119 -11.02 23.17 -0.59
C ASP A 119 -10.89 21.64 -0.37
N CYS A 120 -9.68 21.08 -0.46
CA CYS A 120 -9.45 19.63 -0.35
C CYS A 120 -8.42 19.19 0.70
N GLY A 121 -7.67 20.13 1.29
CA GLY A 121 -6.60 19.84 2.24
C GLY A 121 -5.33 19.26 1.62
N TRP A 122 -5.25 19.08 0.29
CA TRP A 122 -4.01 18.65 -0.35
C TRP A 122 -2.94 19.72 -0.22
N HIS A 123 -1.72 19.31 0.10
CA HIS A 123 -0.56 20.19 0.09
C HIS A 123 -0.22 20.50 -1.36
N ILE A 124 -0.26 21.78 -1.72
CA ILE A 124 -0.03 22.25 -3.09
C ILE A 124 0.92 23.45 -3.04
N THR A 125 2.01 23.40 -3.81
CA THR A 125 2.92 24.55 -3.87
C THR A 125 2.25 25.79 -4.47
N PRO A 126 2.66 27.01 -4.08
CA PRO A 126 2.07 28.24 -4.63
C PRO A 126 2.08 28.31 -6.17
N GLU A 127 3.12 27.74 -6.79
CA GLU A 127 3.29 27.68 -8.24
C GLU A 127 2.24 26.78 -8.91
N GLN A 128 1.78 25.74 -8.22
CA GLN A 128 0.82 24.76 -8.72
C GLN A 128 -0.62 25.07 -8.33
N ALA A 129 -0.85 25.95 -7.35
CA ALA A 129 -2.17 26.28 -6.80
C ALA A 129 -3.21 26.67 -7.87
N LYS A 130 -2.85 27.58 -8.78
CA LYS A 130 -3.75 28.04 -9.85
C LYS A 130 -4.13 26.92 -10.83
N LYS A 131 -3.20 26.02 -11.13
CA LYS A 131 -3.46 24.85 -11.99
C LYS A 131 -4.36 23.87 -11.25
N HIS A 132 -4.04 23.58 -9.99
CA HIS A 132 -4.80 22.69 -9.14
C HIS A 132 -6.26 23.11 -9.01
N GLN A 133 -6.55 24.38 -8.68
CA GLN A 133 -7.92 24.89 -8.57
C GLN A 133 -8.74 24.63 -9.85
N ARG A 134 -8.18 24.95 -11.02
CA ARG A 134 -8.86 24.73 -12.30
C ARG A 134 -9.14 23.26 -12.61
N THR A 135 -8.21 22.36 -12.26
CA THR A 135 -8.31 20.94 -12.63
C THR A 135 -9.06 20.09 -11.62
N ALA A 136 -8.95 20.41 -10.32
CA ALA A 136 -9.51 19.62 -9.23
C ALA A 136 -10.82 20.19 -8.69
N HIS A 137 -11.04 21.51 -8.81
CA HIS A 137 -12.19 22.21 -8.22
C HIS A 137 -13.11 22.89 -9.23
N HIS A 138 -12.78 22.87 -10.54
CA HIS A 138 -13.59 23.45 -11.61
C HIS A 138 -14.05 24.91 -11.36
N THR A 139 -13.24 25.66 -10.62
CA THR A 139 -13.32 27.11 -10.43
C THR A 139 -12.48 27.86 -11.47
#